data_AF-A0AAU1T4N7-F1
#
_entry.id   AF-A0AAU1T4N7-F1
#
_cell.length_a   1.000
_cell.length_b   1.000
_cell.length_c   1.000
_cell.angle_alpha   90.00
_cell.angle_beta   90.00
_cell.angle_gamma   90.00
#
_symmetry.space_group_name_H-M   'P 1'
#
loop_
_entity.id
_entity.type
_entity.pdbx_description
1 polymer ?
#
loop_
_entity_poly.entity_id
_entity_poly.type
_entity_poly.pdbx_seq_one_letter_code
_entity_poly.pdbx_strand_id
1 'polypeptide(L)' 'MTNGIGEPYAVYVSCQSMDAARVFLREVLPGVDGLVDTNHHEILPVSEFLTLVDRFPGWDWRRQPSTGFQ' A
#
# COMPACT_ATOMS: atom_id res chain seq x y z
N MET A 1 11.48 -1.05 -29.01
CA MET A 1 10.36 -0.28 -28.44
C MET A 1 10.63 -0.14 -26.97
N THR A 2 10.93 1.05 -26.49
CA THR A 2 11.03 1.32 -25.05
C THR A 2 9.61 1.29 -24.51
N ASN A 3 9.24 0.24 -23.78
CA ASN A 3 8.03 0.24 -22.97
C ASN A 3 8.18 1.37 -21.96
N GLY A 4 7.54 2.50 -22.23
CA GLY A 4 7.50 3.61 -21.29
C GLY A 4 6.85 3.13 -20.00
N ILE A 5 7.48 3.44 -18.86
CA ILE A 5 6.78 3.42 -17.58
C ILE A 5 5.60 4.37 -17.77
N GLY A 6 4.37 3.88 -17.56
CA GLY A 6 3.16 4.69 -17.74
C GLY A 6 3.20 5.97 -16.88
N GLU A 7 2.33 6.93 -17.19
CA GLU A 7 2.28 8.18 -16.42
C GLU A 7 2.03 7.90 -14.93
N PRO A 8 2.89 8.39 -14.02
CA PRO A 8 2.72 8.17 -12.59
C PRO A 8 1.43 8.83 -12.11
N TYR A 9 0.61 8.07 -11.38
CA TYR A 9 -0.64 8.53 -10.81
C TYR A 9 -0.60 8.42 -9.29
N ALA A 10 -1.07 9.45 -8.59
CA ALA A 10 -1.16 9.48 -7.14
C ALA A 10 -2.56 9.91 -6.72
N VAL A 11 -3.12 9.21 -5.72
CA VAL A 11 -4.39 9.56 -5.09
C VAL A 11 -4.12 9.94 -3.65
N TYR A 12 -4.52 11.16 -3.26
CA TYR A 12 -4.55 11.54 -1.87
C TYR A 12 -5.87 11.09 -1.23
N VAL A 13 -5.77 10.34 -0.14
CA VAL A 13 -6.93 9.84 0.60
C VAL A 13 -6.78 10.27 2.05
N SER A 14 -7.69 11.12 2.51
CA SER A 14 -7.82 11.43 3.94
C SER A 14 -8.74 10.40 4.59
N CYS A 15 -8.23 9.71 5.61
CA CYS A 15 -8.99 8.74 6.38
C CYS A 15 -9.15 9.23 7.82
N GLN A 16 -10.32 8.97 8.41
CA GLN A 16 -10.59 9.34 9.81
C GLN A 16 -9.80 8.48 10.81
N SER A 17 -9.39 7.28 10.41
CA SER A 17 -8.61 6.34 11.21
C SER A 17 -7.79 5.40 10.33
N MET A 18 -6.88 4.64 10.93
CA MET A 18 -6.13 3.59 10.24
C MET A 18 -7.04 2.45 9.77
N ASP A 19 -8.07 2.11 10.54
CA ASP A 19 -9.05 1.10 10.11
C ASP A 19 -9.81 1.55 8.86
N ALA A 20 -10.21 2.82 8.80
CA ALA A 20 -10.83 3.39 7.60
C ALA A 20 -9.90 3.35 6.39
N ALA A 21 -8.61 3.67 6.58
CA ALA A 21 -7.60 3.56 5.52
C ALA A 21 -7.44 2.13 5.02
N ARG A 22 -7.39 1.15 5.93
CA ARG A 22 -7.27 -0.27 5.57
C ARG A 22 -8.48 -0.76 4.79
N VAL A 23 -9.70 -0.44 5.24
CA VAL A 23 -10.93 -0.79 4.52
C VAL A 23 -10.92 -0.16 3.13
N PHE A 24 -10.59 1.12 3.02
CA PHE A 24 -10.53 1.79 1.72
C PHE A 24 -9.53 1.12 0.77
N LEU A 25 -8.30 0.86 1.22
CA LEU A 25 -7.25 0.27 0.39
C LEU A 25 -7.60 -1.14 -0.09
N ARG A 26 -8.30 -1.92 0.73
CA ARG A 26 -8.83 -3.25 0.34
C ARG A 26 -9.86 -3.19 -0.77
N GLU A 27 -10.60 -2.09 -0.89
CA GLU A 27 -11.61 -1.94 -1.93
C GLU A 27 -11.02 -1.38 -3.23
N VAL A 28 -10.02 -0.50 -3.15
CA VAL A 28 -9.54 0.24 -4.35
C VAL A 28 -8.27 -0.34 -4.99
N LEU A 29 -7.45 -1.08 -4.25
CA LEU A 29 -6.22 -1.66 -4.78
C LEU A 29 -6.36 -3.03 -5.45
N PRO A 30 -7.39 -3.87 -5.21
CA PRO A 30 -7.55 -5.09 -5.98
C PRO A 30 -7.62 -4.83 -7.49
N GLY A 31 -6.79 -5.55 -8.26
CA GLY A 31 -6.69 -5.36 -9.71
C GLY A 31 -5.74 -4.24 -10.14
N VAL A 32 -5.17 -3.48 -9.21
CA VAL A 32 -4.05 -2.57 -9.47
C VAL A 32 -2.74 -3.38 -9.40
N ASP A 33 -1.96 -3.32 -10.47
CA ASP A 33 -0.59 -3.82 -10.49
C ASP A 33 0.42 -2.68 -10.30
N GLY A 34 1.58 -2.99 -9.74
CA GLY A 34 2.66 -2.03 -9.52
C GLY A 34 3.16 -1.99 -8.08
N LEU A 35 3.62 -0.81 -7.67
CA LEU A 35 4.36 -0.60 -6.43
C LEU A 35 3.64 0.41 -5.53
N VAL A 36 3.64 0.13 -4.24
CA VAL A 36 3.19 1.02 -3.17
C VAL A 36 4.42 1.54 -2.43
N ASP A 37 4.62 2.85 -2.43
CA ASP A 37 5.50 3.50 -1.46
C ASP A 37 4.74 3.63 -0.14
N THR A 38 5.24 2.97 0.91
CA THR A 38 4.62 2.98 2.24
C THR A 38 4.77 4.33 2.96
N ASN A 39 5.55 5.26 2.40
CA ASN A 39 6.07 6.47 3.05
C ASN A 39 6.99 6.16 4.25
N HIS A 40 7.50 4.93 4.37
CA HIS A 40 8.43 4.52 5.41
C HIS A 40 9.59 3.69 4.85
N HIS A 41 10.39 4.30 3.99
CA HIS A 41 11.62 3.71 3.42
C HIS A 41 11.42 2.36 2.71
N GLU A 42 10.19 2.00 2.37
CA GLU A 42 9.83 0.69 1.86
C GLU A 42 8.86 0.84 0.69
N ILE A 43 9.23 0.22 -0.44
CA ILE A 43 8.41 0.13 -1.64
C ILE A 43 8.05 -1.34 -1.82
N LEU A 44 6.76 -1.66 -1.80
CA LEU A 44 6.24 -3.02 -1.85
C LEU A 44 5.42 -3.24 -3.13
N PRO A 45 5.41 -4.46 -3.71
CA PRO A 45 4.37 -4.86 -4.64
C PRO A 45 2.98 -4.65 -4.03
N VAL A 46 2.01 -4.18 -4.80
CA VAL A 46 0.62 -3.96 -4.34
C VAL A 46 0.03 -5.23 -3.68
N SER A 47 0.28 -6.40 -4.26
CA SER A 47 -0.19 -7.69 -3.74
C SER A 47 0.41 -8.06 -2.38
N GLU A 48 1.69 -7.78 -2.18
CA GLU A 48 2.37 -8.00 -0.91
C GLU A 48 1.86 -7.03 0.15
N PHE A 49 1.73 -5.74 -0.21
CA PHE A 49 1.17 -4.73 0.68
C PHE A 49 -0.25 -5.11 1.16
N LEU A 50 -1.13 -5.54 0.26
CA LEU A 50 -2.47 -6.00 0.61
C LEU A 50 -2.45 -7.23 1.53
N THR A 51 -1.55 -8.18 1.28
CA THR A 51 -1.39 -9.36 2.14
C THR A 51 -0.98 -8.98 3.56
N LEU A 52 -0.04 -8.05 3.72
CA LEU A 52 0.41 -7.57 5.02
C LEU A 52 -0.68 -6.76 5.74
N VAL A 53 -1.37 -5.88 5.00
CA VAL A 53 -2.55 -5.16 5.51
C VAL A 53 -3.59 -6.14 6.01
N ASP A 54 -3.82 -7.26 5.32
CA ASP A 54 -4.78 -8.28 5.77
C ASP A 54 -4.33 -9.05 6.99
N ARG A 55 -3.06 -9.47 7.00
CA ARG A 55 -2.50 -10.33 8.04
C ARG A 55 -2.25 -9.60 9.36
N PHE A 56 -1.94 -8.30 9.32
CA PHE A 56 -1.53 -7.53 10.51
C PHE A 56 -2.43 -6.32 10.77
N PRO A 57 -3.56 -6.50 11.49
CA PRO A 57 -4.53 -5.42 11.63
C PRO A 57 -4.08 -4.16 12.35
N GLY A 58 -3.10 -4.27 13.23
CA GLY A 58 -2.52 -3.13 13.95
C GLY A 58 -1.37 -2.43 13.21
N TRP A 59 -1.02 -2.89 12.00
CA TRP A 59 0.13 -2.34 11.29
C TRP A 59 -0.19 -0.98 10.68
N ASP A 60 0.52 0.06 11.13
CA ASP A 60 0.58 1.38 10.47
C ASP A 60 1.86 1.44 9.63
N TRP A 61 1.74 1.09 8.35
CA TRP A 61 2.84 1.02 7.37
C TRP A 61 3.61 2.33 7.19
N ARG A 62 3.03 3.48 7.59
CA ARG A 62 3.70 4.78 7.54
C ARG A 62 4.68 4.99 8.69
N ARG A 63 4.55 4.20 9.75
CA ARG A 63 5.32 4.34 11.00
C ARG A 63 6.25 3.18 11.28
N GLN A 64 5.94 2.00 10.75
CA GLN A 64 6.69 0.78 10.99
C GLN A 64 6.89 0.04 9.66
N PRO A 65 8.12 -0.39 9.34
CA PRO A 65 8.37 -1.17 8.13
C PRO A 65 7.78 -2.58 8.25
N SER A 66 7.51 -3.23 7.12
CA SER A 66 6.96 -4.60 7.11
C SER A 66 7.93 -5.66 7.67
N THR A 67 9.24 -5.37 7.66
CA THR A 67 10.31 -6.26 8.12
C THR A 67 10.20 -6.65 9.61
N GLY A 68 9.43 -5.89 10.40
CA GLY A 68 9.11 -6.26 11.79
C GLY A 68 8.09 -7.39 11.94
N PHE A 69 7.49 -7.84 10.84
CA PHE A 69 6.43 -8.86 10.81
C PHE A 69 6.81 -10.14 10.05
N GLN A 70 8.08 -10.28 9.66
CA GLN A 70 8.62 -11.49 9.01
C GLN A 70 8.80 -12.65 9.99
#